data_AF-A0A4D6HHE7-F1
#
_entry.id   AF-A0A4D6HHE7-F1
#
_cell.length_a   1.000
_cell.length_b   1.000
_cell.length_c   1.000
_cell.angle_alpha   90.00
_cell.angle_beta   90.00
_cell.angle_gamma   90.00
#
_symmetry.space_group_name_H-M   'P 1'
#
loop_
_entity.id
_entity.type
_entity.pdbx_description
1 polymer ?
#
loop_
_entity_poly.entity_id
_entity_poly.type
_entity_poly.pdbx_seq_one_letter_code
_entity_poly.pdbx_strand_id
1 'polypeptide(L)' 'MGLLQRALPLVGTLYLCYLALQPPPVRWIGLICLAVLTPFLVGWVAGNLLGIGPWAGGEE' A
#
# COMPACT_ATOMS: atom_id res chain seq x y z
N MET A 1 -10.08 -12.18 6.69
CA MET A 1 -9.72 -11.82 5.30
C MET A 1 -8.92 -12.95 4.67
N GLY A 2 -9.23 -13.37 3.45
CA GLY A 2 -8.41 -14.37 2.74
C GLY A 2 -7.00 -13.82 2.45
N LEU A 3 -6.01 -14.71 2.30
CA LEU A 3 -4.62 -14.35 1.95
C LEU A 3 -4.54 -13.41 0.73
N LEU A 4 -5.43 -13.61 -0.24
CA LEU A 4 -5.56 -12.76 -1.43
C LEU A 4 -5.87 -11.29 -1.09
N GLN A 5 -6.79 -11.06 -0.15
CA GLN A 5 -7.18 -9.70 0.26
C GLN A 5 -6.07 -9.01 1.04
N ARG A 6 -5.23 -9.77 1.77
CA ARG A 6 -4.06 -9.25 2.47
C ARG A 6 -2.92 -8.91 1.49
N ALA A 7 -2.85 -9.59 0.35
CA ALA A 7 -1.87 -9.33 -0.71
C ALA A 7 -2.26 -8.17 -1.65
N LEU A 8 -3.56 -7.83 -1.76
CA LEU A 8 -4.06 -6.73 -2.59
C LEU A 8 -3.29 -5.39 -2.44
N PRO A 9 -3.03 -4.87 -1.22
CA PRO A 9 -2.29 -3.61 -1.05
C PRO A 9 -0.85 -3.68 -1.58
N LEU A 10 -0.21 -4.84 -1.49
CA LEU A 10 1.14 -5.05 -2.04
C LEU A 10 1.12 -5.02 -3.57
N VAL A 11 0.16 -5.71 -4.18
CA VAL A 11 0.00 -5.74 -5.64
C VAL A 11 -0.32 -4.34 -6.19
N GLY A 12 -1.21 -3.60 -5.53
CA GLY A 12 -1.54 -2.23 -5.90
C GLY A 12 -0.33 -1.29 -5.83
N THR A 13 0.48 -1.40 -4.77
CA THR A 13 1.69 -0.57 -4.61
C THR A 13 2.74 -0.88 -5.66
N LEU A 14 2.98 -2.17 -5.94
CA LEU A 14 3.88 -2.60 -7.01
C LEU A 14 3.46 -2.05 -8.37
N TYR A 15 2.16 -2.07 -8.67
CA TYR A 15 1.64 -1.50 -9.91
C TYR A 15 1.88 0.01 -10.00
N LEU A 16 1.67 0.76 -8.91
CA LEU A 16 1.91 2.20 -8.90
C LEU A 16 3.40 2.54 -9.03
N CYS A 17 4.29 1.76 -8.41
CA CYS A 17 5.73 1.86 -8.63
C CYS A 17 6.10 1.62 -10.10
N TYR A 18 5.48 0.62 -10.73
CA TYR A 18 5.64 0.40 -12.17
C TYR A 18 5.21 1.62 -12.98
N LEU A 19 4.04 2.21 -12.71
CA LEU A 19 3.57 3.42 -13.39
C LEU A 19 4.53 4.61 -13.18
N ALA A 20 5.09 4.75 -11.98
CA ALA A 20 6.07 5.81 -11.66
C ALA A 20 7.40 5.68 -12.42
N LEU A 21 7.68 4.53 -13.04
CA LEU A 21 8.85 4.30 -13.90
C LEU A 21 8.54 4.49 -15.39
N GLN A 22 7.26 4.56 -15.78
CA GLN A 22 6.84 4.76 -17.16
C GLN A 22 7.10 6.21 -17.64
N PRO A 23 7.13 6.47 -18.95
CA PRO A 23 7.19 7.83 -19.48
C PRO A 23 5.93 8.64 -19.08
N PRO A 24 6.05 9.99 -19.02
CA PRO A 24 4.89 10.86 -18.79
C PRO A 24 3.83 10.68 -19.89
N PRO A 25 2.52 10.86 -19.59
CA PRO A 25 1.95 11.44 -18.36
C PRO A 25 1.69 10.43 -17.23
N VAL A 26 1.71 9.14 -17.53
CA VAL A 26 1.32 8.05 -16.61
C VAL A 26 2.22 8.03 -15.35
N ARG A 27 3.48 8.43 -15.51
CA ARG A 27 4.42 8.65 -14.41
C ARG A 27 3.85 9.49 -13.27
N TRP A 28 3.18 10.59 -13.62
CA TRP A 28 2.66 11.53 -12.63
C TRP A 28 1.51 10.92 -11.82
N ILE A 29 0.67 10.12 -12.47
CA ILE A 29 -0.41 9.40 -11.81
C ILE A 29 0.18 8.40 -10.81
N GLY A 30 1.19 7.63 -11.23
CA GLY A 30 1.91 6.71 -10.34
C GLY A 30 2.50 7.42 -9.12
N LEU A 31 3.20 8.54 -9.33
CA LEU A 31 3.81 9.32 -8.25
C LEU A 31 2.78 9.96 -7.29
N ILE A 32 1.70 10.55 -7.82
CA ILE A 32 0.66 11.17 -6.99
C ILE A 32 -0.07 10.10 -6.16
N CYS A 33 -0.45 8.99 -6.78
CA CYS A 33 -1.10 7.89 -6.06
C CYS A 33 -0.16 7.27 -5.01
N LEU A 34 1.13 7.09 -5.31
CA LEU A 34 2.11 6.65 -4.32
C LEU A 34 2.20 7.64 -3.15
N ALA A 35 2.31 8.94 -3.42
CA ALA A 35 2.40 9.95 -2.37
C ALA A 35 1.19 9.91 -1.41
N VAL A 36 -0.03 9.73 -1.96
CA VAL A 36 -1.25 9.61 -1.16
C VAL A 36 -1.33 8.29 -0.39
N LEU A 37 -0.94 7.17 -0.99
CA LEU A 37 -1.07 5.84 -0.39
C LEU A 37 0.07 5.47 0.57
N THR A 38 1.26 6.06 0.40
CA THR A 38 2.42 5.79 1.26
C THR A 38 2.12 5.91 2.76
N PRO A 39 1.50 6.99 3.28
CA PRO A 39 1.18 7.08 4.71
C PRO A 39 0.21 5.99 5.18
N PHE A 40 -0.76 5.60 4.34
CA PHE A 40 -1.66 4.48 4.65
C PHE A 40 -0.93 3.14 4.65
N LEU A 41 -0.01 2.94 3.72
CA LEU A 41 0.82 1.72 3.64
C LEU A 41 1.71 1.60 4.88
N VAL A 42 2.32 2.71 5.32
CA VAL A 42 3.13 2.77 6.54
C VAL A 42 2.29 2.41 7.76
N GLY A 43 1.10 3.00 7.90
CA GLY A 43 0.19 2.66 8.99
C GLY A 43 -0.27 1.19 8.95
N TRP A 44 -0.54 0.65 7.75
CA TRP A 44 -0.91 -0.75 7.57
C TRP A 44 0.23 -1.71 7.93
N VAL A 45 1.46 -1.41 7.53
CA VAL A 45 2.66 -2.19 7.90
C VAL A 45 2.89 -2.11 9.41
N ALA A 46 2.80 -0.91 10.01
CA ALA A 46 2.93 -0.73 11.45
C ALA A 46 1.85 -1.50 12.23
N GLY A 47 0.61 -1.51 11.76
CA GLY A 47 -0.45 -2.33 12.36
C GLY A 47 -0.17 -3.82 12.26
N ASN A 48 0.20 -4.31 11.08
CA ASN A 48 0.46 -5.75 10.88
C ASN A 48 1.70 -6.26 11.62
N LEU A 49 2.77 -5.47 11.74
CA LEU A 49 4.04 -5.90 12.33
C LEU A 49 4.19 -5.53 13.81
N LEU A 50 3.69 -4.35 14.21
CA LEU A 50 3.88 -3.80 15.56
C LEU A 50 2.61 -3.85 16.39
N GLY A 51 1.47 -4.27 15.83
CA GLY A 51 0.19 -4.32 16.53
C GLY A 51 -0.39 -2.93 16.84
N ILE A 52 0.03 -1.89 16.10
CA ILE A 52 -0.37 -0.50 16.36
C ILE A 52 -1.52 -0.10 15.43
N GLY A 53 -2.66 0.30 16.00
CA GLY A 53 -3.78 0.87 15.25
C GLY A 53 -4.76 -0.18 14.67
N PRO A 54 -5.71 0.25 13.81
CA PRO A 54 -6.89 -0.53 13.45
C PRO A 54 -6.64 -1.76 12.58
N TRP A 55 -5.41 -1.95 12.11
CA TRP A 55 -4.98 -3.12 11.32
C TRP A 55 -4.09 -4.09 12.10
N ALA A 56 -3.92 -3.85 13.41
CA ALA A 56 -3.33 -4.83 14.31
C ALA A 56 -4.11 -6.13 14.22
N GLY A 57 -3.43 -7.24 13.93
CA GLY A 57 -4.01 -8.58 13.94
C GLY A 57 -4.34 -9.09 15.35
N GLY A 58 -4.68 -8.17 16.26
CA GLY A 58 -5.20 -8.49 17.58
C GLY A 58 -6.61 -9.02 17.43
N GLU A 59 -6.71 -10.34 17.40
CA GLU A 59 -7.84 -11.04 17.99
C GLU A 59 -8.00 -10.58 19.45
N GLU A 60 -9.20 -10.75 19.96
CA GLU A 60 -9.58 -10.57 21.37
C GLU A 60 -8.57 -11.19 22.35
#